data_AF-A0A7J3CJF0-F1
#
_entry.id   AF-A0A7J3CJF0-F1
#
_cell.length_a   1.000
_cell.length_b   1.000
_cell.length_c   1.000
_cell.angle_alpha   90.00
_cell.angle_beta   90.00
_cell.angle_gamma   90.00
#
_symmetry.space_group_name_H-M   'P 1'
#
loop_
_entity.id
_entity.type
_entity.pdbx_description
1 polymer ?
#
loop_
_entity_poly.entity_id
_entity_poly.type
_entity_poly.pdbx_seq_one_letter_code
_entity_poly.pdbx_strand_id
1 'polypeptide(L)'
;MFCFQCQEASKNLGCDSFGMCGKDPTTSDLQDLLVYVLKGIAIYEEKLKNLGEKKSENYDFVMGALFATITNVNFDEERFYSLIEEAIEKREKWRKRFLSIYKMKNGKDFEGALHDSAIWNGK
;
A
#
# COMPACT_ATOMS: atom_id res chain seq x y z
N MET A 1 -15.57 3.87 5.83
CA MET A 1 -15.46 2.42 5.55
C MET A 1 -16.35 1.94 4.42
N PHE A 2 -15.85 0.97 3.67
CA PHE A 2 -16.64 0.00 2.91
C PHE A 2 -15.85 -1.31 2.83
N CYS A 3 -16.30 -2.36 3.51
CA CYS A 3 -15.55 -3.62 3.58
C CYS A 3 -16.45 -4.83 3.28
N PHE A 4 -16.05 -5.62 2.28
CA PHE A 4 -16.80 -6.77 1.75
C PHE A 4 -15.95 -8.05 1.58
N GLN A 5 -14.78 -8.12 2.21
CA GLN A 5 -13.81 -9.20 1.92
C GLN A 5 -14.18 -10.56 2.53
N CYS A 6 -15.08 -10.60 3.51
CA CYS A 6 -15.48 -11.83 4.19
C CYS A 6 -16.91 -12.24 3.84
N GLN A 7 -17.21 -13.53 4.03
CA GLN A 7 -18.53 -14.11 3.75
C GLN A 7 -19.64 -13.52 4.64
N GLU A 8 -19.30 -13.00 5.82
CA GLU A 8 -20.24 -12.45 6.80
C GLU A 8 -20.55 -10.95 6.58
N ALA A 9 -20.12 -10.35 5.47
CA ALA A 9 -20.36 -8.93 5.20
C ALA A 9 -21.86 -8.57 5.28
N SER A 10 -22.17 -7.37 5.80
CA SER A 10 -23.56 -6.93 6.02
C SER A 10 -24.41 -7.07 4.75
N LYS A 11 -25.57 -7.74 4.90
CA LYS A 11 -26.53 -8.06 3.83
C LYS A 11 -25.92 -8.80 2.62
N ASN A 12 -24.75 -9.42 2.78
CA ASN A 12 -23.96 -9.99 1.70
C ASN A 12 -23.62 -8.96 0.59
N LEU A 13 -23.47 -7.69 0.96
CA LEU A 13 -23.12 -6.58 0.05
C LEU A 13 -21.83 -5.88 0.50
N GLY A 14 -21.77 -5.49 1.77
CA GLY A 14 -20.63 -4.74 2.31
C GLY A 14 -20.97 -4.08 3.64
N CYS A 15 -20.01 -4.00 4.54
CA CYS A 15 -20.13 -3.24 5.78
C CYS A 15 -19.84 -1.77 5.51
N ASP A 16 -20.80 -0.89 5.79
CA ASP A 16 -20.74 0.55 5.48
C ASP A 16 -20.70 1.46 6.74
N SER A 17 -21.07 0.92 7.91
CA SER A 17 -21.13 1.68 9.18
C SER A 17 -20.30 1.04 10.29
N PHE A 18 -20.26 -0.30 10.34
CA PHE A 18 -19.43 -1.09 11.26
C PHE A 18 -19.27 -2.49 10.67
N GLY A 19 -18.13 -3.14 10.90
CA GLY A 19 -17.88 -4.50 10.43
C GLY A 19 -18.66 -5.54 11.23
N MET A 20 -19.27 -6.52 10.55
CA MET A 20 -19.90 -7.67 11.22
C MET A 20 -18.89 -8.47 12.07
N CYS A 21 -17.61 -8.43 11.70
CA CYS A 21 -16.50 -9.02 12.45
C CYS A 21 -16.00 -8.17 13.64
N GLY A 22 -16.62 -7.03 13.93
CA GLY A 22 -16.18 -6.13 15.01
C GLY A 22 -15.23 -5.01 14.59
N LYS A 23 -14.83 -4.93 13.31
CA LYS A 23 -13.93 -3.88 12.80
C LYS A 23 -14.66 -2.54 12.74
N ASP A 24 -14.14 -1.53 13.42
CA ASP A 24 -14.67 -0.17 13.39
C ASP A 24 -14.30 0.57 12.08
N PRO A 25 -14.98 1.70 11.77
CA PRO A 25 -14.71 2.46 10.56
C PRO A 25 -13.28 2.98 10.42
N THR A 26 -12.67 3.44 11.53
CA THR A 26 -11.30 3.97 11.53
C THR A 26 -10.31 2.89 11.16
N THR A 27 -10.38 1.72 11.82
CA THR A 27 -9.52 0.58 11.48
C THR A 27 -9.75 0.11 10.05
N SER A 28 -10.99 0.12 9.55
CA SER A 28 -11.27 -0.22 8.15
C SER A 28 -10.58 0.73 7.17
N ASP A 29 -10.71 2.04 7.41
CA ASP A 29 -10.17 3.06 6.51
C ASP A 29 -8.63 3.12 6.58
N LEU A 30 -8.03 2.80 7.74
CA LEU A 30 -6.58 2.61 7.88
C LEU A 30 -6.07 1.39 7.10
N GLN A 31 -6.81 0.28 7.09
CA GLN A 31 -6.46 -0.88 6.25
C GLN A 31 -6.51 -0.52 4.76
N ASP A 32 -7.51 0.26 4.33
CA ASP A 32 -7.61 0.76 2.95
C ASP A 32 -6.44 1.68 2.59
N LEU A 33 -6.06 2.58 3.50
CA LEU A 33 -4.91 3.48 3.31
C LEU A 33 -3.60 2.70 3.23
N LEU A 34 -3.40 1.69 4.08
CA LEU A 34 -2.23 0.81 4.00
C LEU A 34 -2.15 0.14 2.62
N VAL A 35 -3.22 -0.50 2.16
CA VAL A 35 -3.25 -1.13 0.82
C VAL A 35 -3.01 -0.11 -0.28
N TYR A 36 -3.55 1.11 -0.15
CA TYR A 36 -3.31 2.20 -1.07
C TYR A 36 -1.80 2.54 -1.15
N VAL A 37 -1.10 2.72 -0.03
CA VAL A 37 0.36 3.00 -0.04
C VAL A 37 1.16 1.82 -0.59
N LEU A 38 0.77 0.58 -0.28
CA LEU A 38 1.41 -0.62 -0.83
C LEU A 38 1.32 -0.68 -2.37
N LYS A 39 0.22 -0.22 -2.98
CA LYS A 39 0.14 -0.06 -4.45
C LYS A 39 1.21 0.90 -4.97
N GLY A 40 1.51 1.97 -4.24
CA GLY A 40 2.60 2.90 -4.54
C GLY A 40 3.97 2.22 -4.59
N ILE A 41 4.26 1.34 -3.61
CA ILE A 41 5.50 0.53 -3.61
C ILE A 41 5.53 -0.36 -4.86
N ALA A 42 4.44 -1.08 -5.15
CA ALA A 42 4.36 -2.00 -6.29
C ALA A 42 4.63 -1.31 -7.64
N ILE A 43 4.14 -0.08 -7.82
CA ILE A 43 4.39 0.72 -9.05
C ILE A 43 5.87 0.94 -9.29
N TYR A 44 6.63 1.34 -8.26
CA TYR A 44 8.06 1.58 -8.41
C TYR A 44 8.84 0.27 -8.58
N GLU A 45 8.44 -0.80 -7.89
CA GLU A 45 9.06 -2.12 -8.07
C GLU A 45 8.87 -2.67 -9.48
N GLU A 46 7.67 -2.55 -10.05
CA GLU A 46 7.39 -2.96 -11.42
C GLU A 46 8.20 -2.15 -12.42
N LYS A 47 8.29 -0.82 -12.23
CA LYS A 47 9.11 0.04 -13.09
C LYS A 47 10.60 -0.30 -13.00
N LEU A 48 11.12 -0.54 -11.80
CA LEU A 48 12.50 -0.97 -11.58
C LEU A 48 12.78 -2.31 -12.25
N LYS A 49 11.86 -3.28 -12.11
CA LYS A 49 11.94 -4.56 -12.79
C LYS A 49 12.00 -4.40 -14.32
N ASN A 50 11.18 -3.50 -14.89
CA ASN A 50 11.20 -3.21 -16.32
C ASN A 50 12.49 -2.52 -16.79
N LEU A 51 13.24 -1.89 -15.87
CA LEU A 51 14.58 -1.36 -16.12
C LEU A 51 15.70 -2.40 -15.91
N GLY A 52 15.36 -3.65 -15.56
CA GLY A 52 16.31 -4.75 -15.35
C GLY A 52 16.88 -4.85 -13.94
N GLU A 53 16.31 -4.15 -12.96
CA GLU A 53 16.73 -4.25 -11.57
C GLU A 53 16.28 -5.55 -10.91
N LYS A 54 17.09 -6.05 -9.96
CA LYS A 54 16.84 -7.30 -9.23
C LYS A 54 15.70 -7.19 -8.21
N LYS A 55 15.30 -8.36 -7.68
CA LYS A 55 14.19 -8.59 -6.74
C LYS A 55 14.22 -7.64 -5.54
N SER A 56 13.04 -7.17 -5.14
CA SER A 56 12.83 -6.23 -4.05
C SER A 56 13.16 -6.81 -2.66
N GLU A 57 13.70 -5.96 -1.79
CA GLU A 57 13.87 -6.22 -0.35
C GLU A 57 12.57 -5.99 0.46
N ASN A 58 11.51 -5.47 -0.16
CA ASN A 58 10.25 -5.20 0.54
C ASN A 58 9.32 -6.41 0.62
N TYR A 59 9.69 -7.57 0.07
CA TYR A 59 8.80 -8.74 -0.03
C TYR A 59 8.16 -9.11 1.32
N ASP A 60 8.98 -9.28 2.36
CA ASP A 60 8.49 -9.68 3.68
C ASP A 60 7.59 -8.60 4.30
N PHE A 61 7.94 -7.33 4.11
CA PHE A 61 7.13 -6.20 4.57
C PHE A 61 5.77 -6.16 3.88
N VAL A 62 5.74 -6.24 2.54
CA VAL A 62 4.50 -6.19 1.76
C VAL A 62 3.60 -7.37 2.12
N MET A 63 4.17 -8.57 2.25
CA MET A 63 3.41 -9.76 2.66
C MET A 63 2.85 -9.62 4.08
N GLY A 64 3.64 -9.13 5.04
CA GLY A 64 3.18 -8.89 6.40
C GLY A 64 2.10 -7.81 6.48
N ALA A 65 2.26 -6.72 5.73
CA ALA A 65 1.30 -5.62 5.68
C ALA A 65 -0.04 -6.04 5.06
N LEU A 66 -0.02 -6.82 3.96
CA LEU A 66 -1.22 -7.42 3.39
C LEU A 66 -1.87 -8.42 4.35
N PHE A 67 -1.06 -9.20 5.07
CA PHE A 67 -1.61 -10.16 6.03
C PHE A 67 -2.35 -9.45 7.18
N ALA A 68 -1.83 -8.31 7.64
CA ALA A 68 -2.47 -7.51 8.68
C ALA A 68 -3.88 -7.00 8.32
N THR A 69 -4.24 -6.95 7.03
CA THR A 69 -5.57 -6.50 6.58
C THR A 69 -6.58 -7.64 6.42
N ILE A 70 -6.19 -8.90 6.65
CA ILE A 70 -7.11 -10.04 6.60
C ILE A 70 -8.10 -9.99 7.77
N THR A 71 -9.32 -10.46 7.52
CA THR A 71 -10.39 -10.56 8.52
C THR A 71 -9.90 -11.25 9.79
N ASN A 72 -10.13 -10.61 10.94
CA ASN A 72 -9.77 -11.08 12.28
C ASN A 72 -8.26 -11.20 12.56
N VAL A 73 -7.39 -10.54 11.78
CA VAL A 73 -5.94 -10.56 12.02
C VAL A 73 -5.48 -9.43 12.94
N ASN A 74 -5.83 -8.18 12.65
CA ASN A 74 -5.37 -7.04 13.43
C ASN A 74 -6.43 -5.94 13.53
N PHE A 75 -6.66 -5.47 14.75
CA PHE A 75 -7.62 -4.41 15.11
C PHE A 75 -6.94 -3.22 15.82
N ASP A 76 -5.61 -3.21 15.91
CA ASP A 76 -4.85 -2.14 16.55
C ASP A 76 -4.57 -0.99 15.56
N GLU A 77 -5.25 0.15 15.76
CA GLU A 77 -5.10 1.36 14.94
C GLU A 77 -3.65 1.88 14.92
N GLU A 78 -2.96 1.91 16.07
CA GLU A 78 -1.58 2.39 16.18
C GLU A 78 -0.62 1.53 15.36
N ARG A 79 -0.91 0.23 15.27
CA ARG A 79 -0.14 -0.66 14.41
C ARG A 79 -0.34 -0.32 12.93
N PHE A 80 -1.55 0.08 12.52
CA PHE A 80 -1.78 0.50 11.13
C PHE A 80 -1.13 1.85 10.83
N TYR A 81 -1.17 2.82 11.75
CA TYR A 81 -0.40 4.07 11.60
C TYR A 81 1.09 3.78 11.36
N SER A 82 1.69 2.95 12.22
CA SER A 82 3.10 2.56 12.10
C SER A 82 3.42 1.88 10.76
N LEU A 83 2.55 0.97 10.30
CA LEU A 83 2.71 0.28 9.02
C LEU A 83 2.58 1.23 7.83
N ILE A 84 1.68 2.21 7.89
CA ILE A 84 1.49 3.20 6.84
C ILE A 84 2.73 4.10 6.73
N GLU A 85 3.25 4.59 7.85
CA GLU A 85 4.48 5.38 7.87
C GLU A 85 5.66 4.61 7.27
N GLU A 86 5.89 3.38 7.72
CA GLU A 86 6.95 2.52 7.17
C GLU A 86 6.74 2.26 5.67
N ALA A 87 5.49 2.07 5.21
CA ALA A 87 5.18 1.88 3.80
C ALA A 87 5.50 3.14 2.97
N ILE A 88 5.21 4.34 3.48
CA ILE A 88 5.55 5.61 2.81
C ILE A 88 7.07 5.75 2.69
N GLU A 89 7.82 5.47 3.76
CA GLU A 89 9.28 5.52 3.75
C GLU A 89 9.90 4.58 2.71
N LYS A 90 9.44 3.32 2.67
CA LYS A 90 9.88 2.32 1.68
C LYS A 90 9.53 2.75 0.27
N ARG A 91 8.33 3.31 0.06
CA ARG A 91 7.92 3.85 -1.24
C ARG A 91 8.83 4.98 -1.70
N GLU A 92 9.15 5.94 -0.83
CA GLU A 92 10.04 7.06 -1.18
C GLU A 92 11.46 6.59 -1.49
N LYS A 93 11.96 5.58 -0.77
CA LYS A 93 13.24 4.93 -1.09
C LYS A 93 13.22 4.38 -2.52
N TRP A 94 12.16 3.68 -2.91
CA TRP A 94 12.00 3.14 -4.26
C TRP A 94 11.74 4.18 -5.33
N ARG A 95 11.01 5.25 -5.02
CA ARG A 95 10.86 6.40 -5.91
C ARG A 95 12.22 7.00 -6.26
N LYS A 96 13.04 7.30 -5.25
CA LYS A 96 14.39 7.87 -5.46
C LYS A 96 15.27 6.93 -6.29
N ARG A 97 15.25 5.63 -5.99
CA ARG A 97 15.97 4.61 -6.76
C ARG A 97 15.52 4.56 -8.22
N PHE A 98 14.21 4.52 -8.46
CA PHE A 98 13.62 4.52 -9.79
C PHE A 98 14.04 5.76 -10.60
N LEU A 99 13.90 6.96 -10.04
CA LEU A 99 14.23 8.21 -10.73
C LEU A 99 15.72 8.27 -11.10
N SER A 100 16.60 7.85 -10.19
CA SER A 100 18.05 7.77 -10.45
C SER A 100 18.38 6.83 -11.61
N ILE A 101 17.85 5.61 -11.57
CA ILE A 101 18.11 4.58 -12.60
C ILE A 101 17.48 4.95 -13.93
N TYR A 102 16.28 5.51 -13.92
CA TYR A 102 15.62 6.00 -15.12
C TYR A 102 16.47 7.08 -15.80
N LYS A 103 16.96 8.06 -15.04
CA LYS A 103 17.83 9.13 -15.57
C LYS A 103 19.13 8.56 -16.15
N MET A 104 19.78 7.64 -15.45
CA MET A 104 21.00 6.99 -15.95
C MET A 104 20.79 6.22 -17.25
N LYS A 105 19.66 5.52 -17.41
CA LYS A 105 19.37 4.70 -18.59
C LYS A 105 18.81 5.48 -19.78
N ASN A 106 18.08 6.57 -19.52
CA ASN A 106 17.36 7.32 -20.57
C ASN A 106 17.99 8.69 -20.87
N GLY A 107 18.94 9.17 -20.07
CA GLY A 107 19.56 10.48 -20.23
C GLY A 107 18.66 11.67 -19.91
N LYS A 108 17.46 11.44 -19.37
CA LYS A 108 16.47 12.47 -19.02
C LYS A 108 15.67 12.10 -17.78
N ASP A 109 15.06 13.11 -17.16
CA ASP A 109 14.17 12.92 -16.03
C ASP A 109 12.85 12.22 -16.46
N PHE A 110 12.20 11.54 -15.52
CA PHE A 110 10.95 10.83 -15.79
C PHE A 110 9.76 11.81 -15.73
N GLU A 111 9.00 11.87 -16.82
CA GLU A 111 7.82 12.76 -16.98
C GLU A 111 6.50 11.99 -17.16
N GLY A 112 6.53 10.66 -16.98
CA GLY A 112 5.33 9.85 -17.13
C GLY A 112 4.34 10.06 -15.99
N ALA A 113 3.04 9.92 -16.28
CA ALA A 113 2.02 9.92 -15.24
C ALA A 113 2.22 8.76 -14.27
N LEU A 114 1.99 9.03 -12.99
CA LEU A 114 1.98 8.04 -11.92
C LEU A 114 0.60 8.02 -11.28
N HIS A 115 0.16 6.83 -10.85
CA HIS A 115 -1.03 6.72 -10.03
C HIS A 115 -0.81 7.49 -8.71
N ASP A 116 -1.87 8.07 -8.17
CA ASP A 116 -1.85 8.91 -6.97
C ASP A 116 -1.14 8.25 -5.78
N SER A 117 -1.32 6.94 -5.58
CA SER A 117 -0.64 6.15 -4.54
C SER A 117 0.89 6.18 -4.58
N ALA A 118 1.48 6.50 -5.74
CA ALA A 118 2.92 6.61 -5.90
C ALA A 118 3.46 7.99 -5.47
N ILE A 119 2.59 8.99 -5.25
CA ILE A 119 2.98 10.38 -5.01
C ILE A 119 2.39 11.00 -3.73
N TRP A 120 1.22 10.54 -3.26
CA TRP A 120 0.59 11.03 -2.03
C TRP A 120 1.50 10.85 -0.81
N ASN A 121 1.69 11.85 0.05
CA ASN A 121 2.73 11.83 1.10
C ASN A 121 2.21 11.99 2.53
N GLY A 122 0.90 11.82 2.76
CA GLY A 122 0.31 11.97 4.10
C GLY A 122 0.22 13.40 4.62
N LYS A 123 0.54 14.40 3.79
CA LYS A 123 0.45 15.82 4.11
C LYS A 123 -0.50 16.56 3.18
#